data_AF-A0A255RAQ5-F1
#
_entry.id   AF-A0A255RAQ5-F1
#
_cell.length_a   1.000
_cell.length_b   1.000
_cell.length_c   1.000
_cell.angle_alpha   90.00
_cell.angle_beta   90.00
_cell.angle_gamma   90.00
#
_symmetry.space_group_name_H-M   'P 1'
#
loop_
_entity.id
_entity.type
_entity.pdbx_description
1 polymer ?
#
loop_
_entity_poly.entity_id
_entity_poly.type
_entity_poly.pdbx_seq_one_letter_code
_entity_poly.pdbx_strand_id
1 'polypeptide(L)'
;MIFETVLSDPVGDKVDALAGYADLGYTVVLFFIRIAEVSQSMGRVALRVARGGHDLPDEKLRSRFERTKVNLERAIDRLPHVVVYEDGKQVSVPMMAREPKQST
;
A
#
# COMPACT_ATOMS: atom_id res chain seq x y z
N MET A 1 -15.20 -0.63 -8.66
CA MET A 1 -14.29 0.51 -8.91
C MET A 1 -12.87 0.02 -8.68
N ILE A 2 -11.92 0.42 -9.53
CA ILE A 2 -10.50 0.08 -9.39
C ILE A 2 -9.71 1.39 -9.52
N PHE A 3 -8.73 1.60 -8.65
CA PHE A 3 -7.84 2.75 -8.72
C PHE A 3 -6.44 2.38 -8.20
N GLU A 4 -5.46 3.19 -8.56
CA GLU A 4 -4.07 3.05 -8.11
C GLU A 4 -3.68 4.18 -7.15
N THR A 5 -2.82 3.87 -6.20
CA THR A 5 -2.26 4.84 -5.25
C THR A 5 -0.90 4.38 -4.77
N VAL A 6 -0.04 5.33 -4.42
CA VAL A 6 1.23 5.04 -3.75
C VAL A 6 1.02 4.58 -2.31
N LEU A 7 -0.17 4.82 -1.72
CA LEU A 7 -0.48 4.52 -0.32
C LEU A 7 0.50 5.18 0.67
N SER A 8 0.99 6.37 0.34
CA SER A 8 1.99 7.11 1.15
C SER A 8 1.43 8.40 1.77
N ASP A 9 0.12 8.54 1.94
CA ASP A 9 -0.42 9.72 2.60
C ASP A 9 0.06 9.81 4.05
N PRO A 10 0.29 11.02 4.60
CA PRO A 10 0.95 11.20 5.89
C PRO A 10 0.17 10.64 7.09
N VAL A 11 -1.16 10.55 6.96
CA VAL A 11 -2.08 10.28 8.09
C VAL A 11 -2.81 8.94 7.98
N GLY A 12 -2.73 8.25 6.84
CA GLY A 12 -3.38 6.95 6.63
C GLY A 12 -4.86 7.04 6.20
N ASP A 13 -5.35 8.23 5.84
CA ASP A 13 -6.74 8.48 5.43
C ASP A 13 -7.21 7.55 4.32
N LYS A 14 -6.32 7.14 3.40
CA LYS A 14 -6.71 6.19 2.34
C LYS A 14 -7.06 4.82 2.89
N VAL A 15 -6.27 4.31 3.83
CA VAL A 15 -6.55 3.02 4.48
C VAL A 15 -7.86 3.12 5.27
N ASP A 16 -8.09 4.26 5.90
CA ASP A 16 -9.29 4.52 6.70
C ASP A 16 -10.54 4.60 5.83
N ALA A 17 -10.47 5.27 4.69
CA ALA A 17 -11.55 5.30 3.72
C ALA A 17 -11.87 3.90 3.18
N LEU A 18 -10.83 3.11 2.83
CA LEU A 18 -10.99 1.73 2.40
C LEU A 18 -11.64 0.85 3.48
N ALA A 19 -11.23 1.01 4.74
CA ALA A 19 -11.84 0.32 5.86
C ALA A 19 -13.30 0.73 6.06
N GLY A 20 -13.63 2.02 5.91
CA GLY A 20 -15.00 2.52 5.96
C GLY A 20 -15.90 1.90 4.90
N TYR A 21 -15.41 1.72 3.67
CA TYR A 21 -16.17 0.98 2.64
C TYR A 21 -16.37 -0.49 3.01
N ALA A 22 -15.35 -1.15 3.58
CA ALA A 22 -15.50 -2.52 4.05
C ALA A 22 -16.56 -2.64 5.16
N ASP A 23 -16.57 -1.69 6.10
CA ASP A 23 -17.56 -1.63 7.19
C ASP A 23 -18.99 -1.35 6.68
N LEU A 24 -19.13 -0.72 5.51
CA LEU A 24 -20.42 -0.52 4.81
C LEU A 24 -20.86 -1.75 3.98
N GLY A 25 -20.10 -2.86 4.04
CA GLY A 25 -20.43 -4.11 3.36
C GLY A 25 -19.87 -4.25 1.93
N TYR A 26 -19.02 -3.32 1.47
CA TYR A 26 -18.32 -3.49 0.20
C TYR A 26 -17.17 -4.49 0.34
N THR A 27 -16.97 -5.34 -0.67
CA THR A 27 -15.75 -6.14 -0.78
C THR A 27 -14.60 -5.25 -1.19
N VAL A 28 -13.69 -4.98 -0.26
CA VAL A 28 -12.46 -4.21 -0.49
C VAL A 28 -11.28 -5.17 -0.51
N VAL A 29 -10.56 -5.17 -1.64
CA VAL A 29 -9.33 -5.95 -1.82
C VAL A 29 -8.19 -5.00 -2.15
N LEU A 30 -7.17 -4.98 -1.31
CA LEU A 30 -5.94 -4.21 -1.55
C LEU A 30 -4.88 -5.13 -2.16
N PHE A 31 -4.44 -4.81 -3.36
CA PHE A 31 -3.23 -5.38 -3.96
C PHE A 31 -2.07 -4.41 -3.74
N PHE A 32 -1.06 -4.83 -3.00
CA PHE A 32 0.11 -4.01 -2.70
C PHE A 32 1.37 -4.61 -3.32
N ILE A 33 2.08 -3.82 -4.12
CA ILE A 33 3.37 -4.22 -4.70
C ILE A 33 4.48 -3.70 -3.79
N ARG A 34 5.04 -4.59 -2.98
CA ARG A 34 6.17 -4.30 -2.11
C ARG A 34 7.47 -4.34 -2.90
N ILE A 35 8.36 -3.42 -2.54
CA ILE A 35 9.76 -3.41 -2.90
C ILE A 35 10.57 -3.44 -1.61
N ALA A 36 11.64 -4.22 -1.56
CA ALA A 36 12.42 -4.44 -0.35
C ALA A 36 13.17 -3.18 0.09
N GLU A 37 13.73 -2.44 -0.87
CA GLU A 37 14.66 -1.35 -0.61
C GLU A 37 14.27 -0.06 -1.33
N VAL A 38 14.51 1.08 -0.68
CA VAL A 38 14.24 2.41 -1.28
C VAL A 38 15.04 2.63 -2.56
N SER A 39 16.24 2.03 -2.65
CA SER A 39 17.12 2.09 -3.81
C SER A 39 16.45 1.54 -5.07
N GLN A 40 15.56 0.55 -4.95
CA GLN A 40 14.78 0.03 -6.08
C GLN A 40 13.79 1.08 -6.59
N SER A 41 13.14 1.84 -5.70
CA SER A 41 12.27 2.96 -6.07
C SER A 41 13.05 4.06 -6.78
N MET A 42 14.21 4.44 -6.22
CA MET A 42 15.10 5.44 -6.80
C MET A 42 15.60 5.03 -8.18
N GLY A 43 16.04 3.78 -8.35
CA GLY A 43 16.44 3.25 -9.65
C GLY A 43 15.32 3.29 -10.69
N ARG A 44 14.07 3.03 -10.30
CA ARG A 44 12.91 3.15 -11.20
C ARG A 44 12.63 4.59 -11.62
N VAL A 45 12.80 5.55 -10.71
CA VAL A 45 12.69 6.98 -11.04
C VAL A 45 13.81 7.42 -11.98
N ALA A 46 15.05 7.05 -11.68
CA ALA A 46 16.21 7.36 -12.53
C ALA A 46 16.02 6.81 -13.96
N LEU A 47 15.57 5.57 -14.10
CA LEU A 47 15.27 4.98 -15.41
C LEU A 47 14.14 5.73 -16.15
N ARG A 48 13.12 6.20 -15.42
CA ARG A 48 12.04 6.99 -16.00
C ARG A 48 12.53 8.36 -16.47
N VAL A 49 13.37 9.03 -15.69
CA VAL A 49 13.98 10.32 -16.04
C VAL A 49 14.87 10.17 -17.28
N ALA A 50 15.69 9.11 -17.35
CA ALA A 50 16.50 8.81 -18.53
C ALA A 50 15.66 8.59 -19.80
N ARG A 51 14.38 8.23 -19.66
CA ARG A 51 13.41 8.08 -20.75
C ARG A 51 12.55 9.33 -20.98
N GLY A 52 12.92 10.48 -20.41
CA GLY A 52 12.24 11.76 -20.59
C GLY A 52 11.06 12.02 -19.63
N GLY A 53 10.92 11.22 -18.56
CA GLY A 53 9.88 11.43 -17.55
C GLY A 53 10.28 12.42 -16.44
N HIS A 54 9.32 12.71 -15.54
CA HIS A 54 9.53 13.65 -14.43
C HIS A 54 10.38 13.04 -13.30
N ASP A 55 11.31 13.86 -12.79
CA ASP A 55 12.15 13.53 -11.65
C ASP A 55 11.42 13.74 -10.31
N LEU A 56 11.89 13.09 -9.25
CA LEU A 56 11.41 13.31 -7.90
C LEU A 56 12.61 13.33 -6.93
N PRO A 57 12.76 14.36 -6.09
CA PRO A 57 13.87 14.43 -5.15
C PRO A 57 13.97 13.18 -4.26
N ASP A 58 15.19 12.68 -4.08
CA ASP A 58 15.49 11.47 -3.29
C ASP A 58 14.89 11.50 -1.89
N GLU A 59 14.93 12.64 -1.22
CA GLU A 59 14.36 12.80 0.12
C GLU A 59 12.84 12.54 0.13
N LYS A 60 12.15 12.98 -0.92
CA LYS A 60 10.72 12.73 -1.09
C LYS A 60 10.45 11.26 -1.40
N LEU A 61 11.35 10.57 -2.09
CA LEU A 61 11.26 9.11 -2.29
C LEU A 61 11.44 8.35 -0.99
N ARG A 62 12.45 8.70 -0.17
CA ARG A 62 12.69 8.09 1.15
C ARG A 62 11.51 8.29 2.09
N SER A 63 11.04 9.53 2.24
CA SER A 63 9.86 9.85 3.07
C SER A 63 8.60 9.11 2.61
N ARG A 64 8.40 8.95 1.30
CA ARG A 64 7.25 8.20 0.77
C ARG A 64 7.40 6.72 1.07
N PHE A 65 8.58 6.15 0.84
CA PHE A 65 8.87 4.74 1.07
C PHE A 65 8.56 4.32 2.51
N GLU A 66 9.03 5.08 3.50
CA GLU A 66 8.72 4.77 4.91
C GLU A 66 7.22 4.85 5.21
N ARG A 67 6.52 5.86 4.69
CA ARG A 67 5.05 5.95 4.84
C ARG A 67 4.32 4.78 4.19
N THR A 68 4.80 4.28 3.05
CA THR A 68 4.15 3.12 2.42
C THR A 68 4.24 1.86 3.28
N LYS A 69 5.34 1.67 4.03
CA LYS A 69 5.48 0.55 4.96
C LYS A 69 4.48 0.66 6.11
N VAL A 70 4.44 1.84 6.76
CA VAL A 70 3.51 2.11 7.87
C VAL A 70 2.05 1.96 7.43
N ASN A 71 1.69 2.48 6.25
CA ASN A 71 0.33 2.34 5.75
C ASN A 71 -0.01 0.93 5.28
N LEU A 72 0.98 0.14 4.83
CA LEU A 72 0.77 -1.28 4.54
C LEU A 72 0.46 -2.07 5.83
N GLU A 73 1.21 -1.82 6.92
CA GLU A 73 0.94 -2.42 8.23
C GLU A 73 -0.49 -2.07 8.69
N ARG A 74 -0.84 -0.77 8.65
CA ARG A 74 -2.20 -0.30 8.95
C ARG A 74 -3.26 -0.99 8.07
N ALA A 75 -2.97 -1.22 6.79
CA ALA A 75 -3.89 -1.88 5.88
C ALA A 75 -4.08 -3.36 6.21
N ILE A 76 -3.00 -4.07 6.56
CA ILE A 76 -3.06 -5.47 7.02
C ILE A 76 -3.94 -5.58 8.27
N ASP A 77 -3.86 -4.61 9.18
CA ASP A 77 -4.66 -4.61 10.41
C ASP A 77 -6.13 -4.24 10.19
N ARG A 78 -6.41 -3.35 9.22
CA ARG A 78 -7.73 -2.74 9.06
C ARG A 78 -8.60 -3.34 7.96
N LEU A 79 -8.00 -3.91 6.92
CA LEU A 79 -8.73 -4.39 5.75
C LEU A 79 -8.93 -5.91 5.80
N PRO A 80 -10.09 -6.42 5.34
CA PRO A 80 -10.37 -7.84 5.37
C PRO A 80 -9.52 -8.64 4.37
N HIS A 81 -9.11 -8.02 3.26
CA HIS A 81 -8.38 -8.68 2.18
C HIS A 81 -7.20 -7.82 1.72
N VAL A 82 -5.99 -8.23 2.09
CA VAL A 82 -4.73 -7.63 1.64
C VAL A 82 -3.89 -8.70 0.98
N VAL A 83 -3.47 -8.44 -0.25
CA VAL A 83 -2.58 -9.30 -1.03
C VAL A 83 -1.31 -8.51 -1.32
N VAL A 84 -0.17 -9.05 -0.88
CA VAL A 84 1.13 -8.42 -1.10
C VAL A 84 1.90 -9.22 -2.14
N TYR A 85 2.47 -8.51 -3.11
CA TYR A 85 3.42 -9.06 -4.08
C TYR A 85 4.81 -8.46 -3.83
N GLU A 86 5.82 -9.30 -3.90
CA GLU A 86 7.23 -8.93 -3.84
C GLU A 86 7.97 -9.70 -4.93
N ASP A 87 8.73 -8.99 -5.76
CA ASP A 87 9.43 -9.55 -6.94
C ASP A 87 8.55 -10.45 -7.83
N GLY A 88 7.30 -10.04 -8.04
CA GLY A 88 6.32 -10.75 -8.86
C GLY A 88 5.72 -11.99 -8.21
N LYS A 89 6.05 -12.29 -6.95
CA LYS A 89 5.51 -13.41 -6.19
C LYS A 89 4.57 -12.92 -5.11
N GLN A 90 3.44 -13.59 -4.93
CA GLN A 90 2.59 -13.33 -3.79
C GLN A 90 3.30 -13.80 -2.52
N VAL A 91 3.35 -12.93 -1.51
CA VAL A 91 3.91 -13.25 -0.19
C VAL A 91 2.79 -13.37 0.83
N SER A 92 2.95 -14.30 1.77
CA SER A 92 2.03 -14.45 2.88
C SER A 92 2.10 -13.22 3.78
N VAL A 93 0.96 -12.56 3.97
CA VAL A 93 0.79 -11.58 5.04
C VAL A 93 0.23 -12.30 6.26
N PRO A 94 0.69 -11.96 7.48
CA PRO A 94 0.06 -12.47 8.68
C PRO A 94 -1.41 -12.00 8.68
N MET A 95 -2.31 -12.96 8.54
CA MET A 95 -3.74 -12.69 8.65
C MET A 95 -4.03 -12.47 10.13
N MET A 96 -4.20 -11.21 10.54
CA MET A 96 -4.81 -10.92 11.84
C MET A 96 -6.26 -11.37 11.75
N ALA A 97 -6.58 -12.47 12.43
CA ALA A 97 -7.94 -13.01 12.48
C ALA A 97 -8.85 -11.94 13.10
N ARG A 98 -9.66 -11.28 12.27
CA ARG A 98 -10.78 -10.49 12.77
C ARG A 98 -11.86 -11.47 13.22
N GLU A 99 -12.16 -11.46 14.51
CA GLU A 99 -13.40 -12.06 14.99
C GLU A 99 -14.58 -11.34 14.28
N PRO A 100 -15.56 -12.07 13.74
CA PRO A 100 -16.73 -11.44 13.14
C PRO A 100 -17.42 -10.59 14.19
N LYS A 101 -17.60 -9.29 13.91
CA LYS A 101 -18.50 -8.44 14.69
C LYS A 101 -19.88 -9.08 14.64
N GLN A 102 -20.35 -9.60 15.78
CA GLN A 102 -21.70 -10.11 15.91
C GLN A 102 -22.67 -8.98 15.58
N SER A 103 -23.47 -9.17 14.53
CA SER A 103 -24.58 -8.26 14.21
C SER A 103 -25.54 -8.24 15.40
N THR A 104 -25.78 -7.06 15.95
CA THR A 104 -26.95 -6.80 16.81
C THR A 104 -28.19 -6.65 15.94
#